data_AF-R9M9Z4-F1
#
_entry.id   AF-R9M9Z4-F1
#
_cell.length_a   1.000
_cell.length_b   1.000
_cell.length_c   1.000
_cell.angle_alpha   90.00
_cell.angle_beta   90.00
_cell.angle_gamma   90.00
#
_symmetry.space_group_name_H-M   'P 1'
#
loop_
_entity.id
_entity.type
_entity.pdbx_description
1 polymer ?
#
loop_
_entity_poly.entity_id
_entity_poly.type
_entity_poly.pdbx_seq_one_letter_code
_entity_poly.pdbx_strand_id
1 'polypeptide(L)'
;MAKTNEYIGEAYNALLELSADEKRRLEYEAREKALKDYNSQMESAFKRGEEQGERRGEERGEKRGEIRGIEKTREVFRLHGQGKQPEEIAGLCGMTENEVEWVLFGDRQNTRRTGL
;
A
#
# COMPACT_ATOMS: atom_id res chain seq x y z
N MET A 1 -64.54 -37.55 22.20
CA MET A 1 -63.87 -36.26 22.48
C MET A 1 -63.13 -36.41 23.81
N ALA A 2 -61.87 -36.83 23.75
CA ALA A 2 -61.00 -36.80 24.91
C ALA A 2 -60.69 -35.33 25.19
N LYS A 3 -61.03 -34.87 26.40
CA LYS A 3 -60.69 -33.53 26.89
C LYS A 3 -59.23 -33.26 26.56
N THR A 4 -58.97 -32.23 25.77
CA THR A 4 -57.63 -31.75 25.43
C THR A 4 -56.90 -31.55 26.74
N ASN A 5 -55.93 -32.43 27.00
CA ASN A 5 -55.21 -32.48 28.26
C ASN A 5 -54.41 -31.18 28.39
N GLU A 6 -54.83 -30.30 29.31
CA GLU A 6 -54.27 -28.97 29.55
C GLU A 6 -52.74 -29.00 29.69
N TYR A 7 -52.20 -30.07 30.29
CA TYR A 7 -50.77 -30.33 30.42
C TYR A 7 -50.03 -30.49 29.08
N ILE A 8 -50.70 -30.98 28.02
CA ILE A 8 -50.12 -31.09 26.67
C ILE A 8 -50.06 -29.72 26.00
N GLY A 9 -51.05 -28.86 26.23
CA GLY A 9 -51.07 -27.49 25.71
C GLY A 9 -49.99 -26.61 26.35
N GLU A 10 -49.83 -26.70 27.67
CA GLU A 10 -48.78 -25.98 28.40
C GLU A 10 -47.37 -26.42 27.97
N ALA A 11 -47.14 -27.73 27.85
CA ALA A 11 -45.85 -28.26 27.38
C ALA A 11 -45.52 -27.80 25.95
N TYR A 12 -46.53 -27.72 25.07
CA TYR A 12 -46.35 -27.23 23.70
C TYR A 12 -46.03 -25.73 23.65
N ASN A 13 -46.73 -24.92 24.43
CA ASN A 13 -46.48 -23.48 24.52
C ASN A 13 -45.08 -23.19 25.10
N ALA A 14 -44.67 -23.91 26.14
CA ALA A 14 -43.32 -23.78 26.70
C ALA A 14 -42.23 -24.16 25.68
N LEU A 15 -42.45 -25.21 24.87
CA LEU A 15 -41.53 -25.58 23.79
C LEU A 15 -41.46 -24.50 22.70
N LEU A 16 -42.58 -23.89 22.34
CA LEU A 16 -42.63 -22.80 21.36
C LEU A 16 -41.88 -21.56 21.84
N GLU A 17 -42.03 -21.19 23.12
CA GLU A 17 -41.30 -20.05 23.71
C GLU A 17 -39.79 -20.32 23.76
N LEU A 18 -39.37 -21.49 24.26
CA LEU A 18 -37.96 -21.89 24.29
C LEU A 18 -37.36 -21.97 22.87
N SER A 19 -38.11 -22.49 21.90
CA SER A 19 -37.69 -22.56 20.50
C SER A 19 -37.59 -21.18 19.86
N ALA A 20 -38.50 -20.25 20.20
CA ALA A 20 -38.42 -18.88 19.71
C ALA A 20 -37.15 -18.18 20.22
N ASP A 21 -36.76 -18.41 21.48
CA ASP A 21 -35.52 -17.90 22.04
C ASP A 21 -34.28 -18.55 21.42
N GLU A 22 -34.29 -19.87 21.22
CA GLU A 22 -33.19 -20.56 20.54
C GLU A 22 -33.03 -20.14 19.08
N LYS A 23 -34.14 -19.98 18.35
CA LYS A 23 -34.13 -19.50 16.96
C LYS A 23 -33.59 -18.08 16.89
N ARG A 24 -34.02 -17.18 17.78
CA ARG A 24 -33.49 -15.81 17.86
C ARG A 24 -32.01 -15.78 18.20
N ARG A 25 -31.54 -16.65 19.10
CA ARG A 25 -30.12 -16.79 19.43
C ARG A 25 -29.32 -17.24 18.20
N LEU A 26 -29.78 -18.26 17.49
CA LEU A 26 -29.13 -18.76 16.27
C LEU A 26 -29.12 -17.71 15.15
N GLU A 27 -30.21 -16.97 14.96
CA GLU A 27 -30.27 -15.86 14.00
C GLU A 27 -29.29 -14.74 14.36
N TYR A 28 -29.18 -14.41 15.64
CA TYR A 28 -28.22 -13.43 16.15
C TYR A 28 -26.77 -13.90 15.93
N GLU A 29 -26.45 -15.14 16.28
CA GLU A 29 -25.12 -15.72 16.07
C GLU A 29 -24.74 -15.77 14.59
N ALA A 30 -25.67 -16.17 13.72
CA ALA A 30 -25.45 -16.20 12.27
C ALA A 30 -25.21 -14.79 11.71
N ARG A 31 -25.96 -13.79 12.20
CA ARG A 31 -25.77 -12.38 11.81
C ARG A 31 -24.44 -11.84 12.30
N GLU A 32 -24.08 -12.08 13.56
CA GLU A 32 -22.78 -11.67 14.09
C GLU A 32 -21.63 -12.32 13.34
N LYS A 33 -21.75 -13.61 13.02
CA LYS A 33 -20.76 -14.32 12.22
C LYS A 33 -20.62 -13.69 10.84
N ALA A 34 -21.73 -13.40 10.15
CA ALA A 34 -21.69 -12.75 8.84
C ALA A 34 -21.06 -11.36 8.90
N LEU A 35 -21.34 -10.57 9.95
CA LEU A 35 -20.72 -9.26 10.16
C LEU A 35 -19.21 -9.38 10.41
N LYS A 36 -18.78 -10.33 11.26
CA LYS A 36 -17.36 -10.59 11.52
C LYS A 36 -16.64 -11.04 10.26
N ASP A 37 -17.20 -12.01 9.52
CA ASP A 37 -16.65 -12.51 8.26
C ASP A 37 -16.51 -11.39 7.22
N TYR A 38 -17.51 -10.50 7.10
CA TYR A 38 -17.44 -9.33 6.23
C TYR A 38 -16.34 -8.36 6.65
N ASN A 39 -16.29 -7.99 7.94
CA ASN A 39 -15.28 -7.06 8.45
C ASN A 39 -13.86 -7.60 8.24
N SER A 40 -13.62 -8.88 8.52
CA SER A 40 -12.30 -9.50 8.29
C SER A 40 -11.92 -9.53 6.80
N GLN A 41 -12.88 -9.80 5.91
CA GLN A 41 -12.63 -9.74 4.46
C GLN A 41 -12.28 -8.32 4.00
N MET A 42 -13.01 -7.32 4.48
CA MET A 42 -12.77 -5.93 4.15
C MET A 42 -11.41 -5.44 4.65
N GLU A 43 -11.06 -5.76 5.90
CA GLU A 43 -9.76 -5.42 6.49
C GLU A 43 -8.60 -6.06 5.70
N SER A 44 -8.72 -7.34 5.37
CA SER A 44 -7.72 -8.05 4.55
C SER A 44 -7.60 -7.48 3.14
N ALA A 45 -8.72 -7.11 2.52
CA ALA A 45 -8.73 -6.48 1.20
C ALA A 45 -8.07 -5.11 1.22
N PHE A 46 -8.36 -4.29 2.23
CA PHE A 46 -7.75 -2.99 2.42
C PHE A 46 -6.22 -3.12 2.57
N LYS A 47 -5.76 -3.95 3.50
CA LYS A 47 -4.33 -4.16 3.75
C LYS A 47 -3.58 -4.64 2.51
N ARG A 48 -4.14 -5.62 1.79
CA ARG A 48 -3.56 -6.08 0.52
C ARG A 48 -3.53 -5.00 -0.55
N GLY A 49 -4.56 -4.16 -0.60
CA GLY A 49 -4.65 -3.04 -1.52
C GLY A 49 -3.56 -1.99 -1.25
N GLU A 50 -3.34 -1.66 0.01
CA GLU A 50 -2.28 -0.75 0.46
C GLU A 50 -0.89 -1.32 0.13
N GLU A 51 -0.57 -2.53 0.58
CA GLU A 51 0.71 -3.20 0.29
C GLU A 51 0.98 -3.31 -1.22
N GLN A 52 -0.05 -3.64 -2.01
CA GLN A 52 0.07 -3.68 -3.46
C GLN A 52 0.27 -2.30 -4.08
N GLY A 53 -0.39 -1.28 -3.53
CA GLY A 53 -0.25 0.11 -3.94
C GLY A 53 1.16 0.63 -3.72
N GLU A 54 1.70 0.45 -2.52
CA GLU A 54 3.07 0.83 -2.15
C GLU A 54 4.09 0.13 -3.05
N ARG A 55 4.05 -1.20 -3.13
CA ARG A 55 4.98 -1.96 -4.00
C ARG A 55 4.95 -1.51 -5.46
N ARG A 56 3.74 -1.28 -6.01
CA ARG A 56 3.61 -0.78 -7.39
C ARG A 56 4.13 0.64 -7.54
N GLY A 57 3.95 1.47 -6.51
CA GLY A 57 4.45 2.83 -6.45
C GLY A 57 5.98 2.86 -6.48
N GLU A 58 6.62 2.07 -5.62
CA GLU A 58 8.06 1.90 -5.53
C GLU A 58 8.64 1.39 -6.85
N GLU A 59 8.15 0.26 -7.38
CA GLU A 59 8.65 -0.33 -8.63
C GLU A 59 8.56 0.65 -9.81
N ARG A 60 7.44 1.38 -9.91
CA ARG A 60 7.26 2.41 -10.94
C ARG A 60 8.16 3.61 -10.71
N GLY A 61 8.36 4.00 -9.46
CA GLY A 61 9.22 5.10 -9.05
C GLY A 61 10.67 4.82 -9.41
N GLU A 62 11.20 3.66 -9.02
CA GLU A 62 12.56 3.20 -9.31
C GLU A 62 12.80 3.15 -10.81
N LYS A 63 11.94 2.46 -11.58
CA LYS A 63 12.10 2.35 -13.04
C LYS A 63 12.08 3.71 -13.74
N ARG A 64 11.19 4.61 -13.31
CA ARG A 64 11.14 5.98 -13.86
C ARG A 64 12.37 6.79 -13.45
N GLY A 65 12.85 6.62 -12.22
CA GLY A 65 14.04 7.26 -11.70
C GLY A 65 15.29 6.84 -12.46
N GLU A 66 15.46 5.54 -12.71
CA GLU A 66 16.58 4.98 -13.46
C GLU A 66 16.63 5.52 -14.89
N ILE A 67 15.51 5.47 -15.63
CA ILE A 67 15.45 6.01 -17.00
C ILE A 67 15.78 7.51 -17.02
N ARG A 68 15.18 8.29 -16.12
CA ARG A 68 15.46 9.73 -16.01
C ARG A 68 16.92 10.01 -15.65
N GLY A 69 17.51 9.21 -14.77
CA GLY A 69 18.91 9.31 -14.38
C GLY A 69 19.84 9.06 -15.56
N ILE A 70 19.58 8.01 -16.35
CA ILE A 70 20.33 7.69 -17.57
C ILE A 70 20.22 8.82 -18.59
N GLU A 71 19.02 9.35 -18.85
CA GLU A 71 18.79 10.46 -19.77
C GLU A 71 19.54 11.73 -19.35
N LYS A 72 19.44 12.11 -18.07
CA LYS A 72 20.17 13.26 -17.51
C LYS A 72 21.68 13.08 -17.63
N THR A 73 22.19 11.90 -17.28
CA THR A 73 23.62 11.58 -17.35
C THR A 73 24.13 11.66 -18.79
N ARG A 74 23.37 11.11 -19.74
CA ARG A 74 23.69 11.17 -21.17
C ARG A 74 23.76 12.62 -21.65
N GLU A 75 22.83 13.46 -21.22
CA GLU A 75 22.81 14.88 -21.57
C GLU A 75 24.01 15.64 -20.99
N VAL A 76 24.37 15.38 -19.74
CA VAL A 76 25.57 15.93 -19.09
C VAL A 76 26.83 15.58 -19.90
N PHE A 77 27.04 14.30 -20.24
CA PHE A 77 28.20 13.90 -21.04
C PHE A 77 28.19 14.51 -22.45
N ARG A 78 27.01 14.63 -23.08
CA ARG A 78 26.87 15.27 -24.39
C ARG A 78 27.30 16.73 -24.35
N LEU A 79 26.85 17.49 -23.36
CA LEU A 79 27.19 18.90 -23.19
C LEU A 79 28.65 19.09 -22.80
N HIS A 80 29.19 18.23 -21.93
CA HIS A 80 30.60 18.26 -21.57
C HIS A 80 31.51 17.94 -22.77
N GLY A 81 31.11 16.98 -23.62
CA GLY A 81 31.79 16.69 -24.88
C GLY A 81 31.77 17.85 -25.90
N GLN A 82 30.85 18.81 -25.74
CA GLN A 82 30.84 20.07 -26.50
C GLN A 82 31.74 21.16 -25.90
N GLY A 83 32.45 20.87 -24.81
CA GLY A 83 33.35 21.79 -24.13
C GLY A 83 32.67 22.76 -23.16
N LYS A 84 31.40 22.52 -22.80
CA LYS A 84 30.69 23.34 -21.81
C LYS A 84 31.22 23.09 -20.40
N GLN A 85 31.27 24.15 -19.60
CA GLN A 85 31.73 24.10 -18.21
C GLN A 85 30.62 23.55 -17.30
N PRO A 86 30.98 22.90 -16.17
CA PRO A 86 30.02 22.30 -15.24
C PRO A 86 28.90 23.25 -14.78
N GLU A 87 29.20 24.52 -14.55
CA GLU A 87 28.24 25.56 -14.15
C GLU A 87 27.19 25.81 -15.23
N GLU A 88 27.62 25.85 -16.49
CA GLU A 88 26.74 26.05 -17.64
C GLU A 88 25.85 24.81 -17.86
N ILE A 89 26.43 23.61 -17.71
CA ILE A 89 25.70 22.34 -17.81
C ILE A 89 24.63 22.23 -16.72
N ALA A 90 24.96 22.65 -15.48
CA ALA A 90 24.03 22.67 -14.36
C ALA A 90 22.79 23.51 -14.68
N GLY A 91 23.00 24.71 -15.24
CA GLY A 91 21.92 25.58 -15.71
C GLY A 91 21.06 24.96 -16.82
N LEU A 92 21.69 24.27 -17.78
CA LEU A 92 20.98 23.64 -18.91
C LEU A 92 20.20 22.37 -18.51
N CYS A 93 20.75 21.58 -17.58
CA CYS A 93 20.17 20.31 -17.14
C CYS A 93 19.23 20.43 -15.93
N GLY A 94 19.09 21.63 -15.35
CA GLY A 94 18.34 21.85 -14.11
C GLY A 94 18.90 21.01 -12.97
N MET A 95 20.22 21.00 -12.84
CA MET A 95 20.99 20.29 -11.82
C MET A 95 21.84 21.30 -11.05
N THR A 96 22.39 20.89 -9.92
CA THR A 96 23.43 21.65 -9.24
C THR A 96 24.78 21.37 -9.89
N GLU A 97 25.70 22.33 -9.79
CA GLU A 97 27.08 22.16 -10.27
C GLU A 97 27.75 20.95 -9.62
N ASN A 98 27.59 20.76 -8.31
CA ASN A 98 28.11 19.60 -7.59
C ASN A 98 27.60 18.27 -8.15
N GLU A 99 26.31 18.18 -8.52
CA GLU A 99 25.76 16.96 -9.15
C GLU A 99 26.37 16.70 -10.52
N VAL A 100 26.58 17.76 -11.32
CA VAL A 100 27.26 17.65 -12.62
C VAL A 100 28.71 17.23 -12.45
N GLU A 101 29.44 17.85 -11.51
CA GLU A 101 30.82 17.46 -11.19
C GLU A 101 30.89 16.00 -10.72
N TRP A 102 29.96 15.57 -9.88
CA TRP A 102 29.89 14.19 -9.42
C TRP A 102 29.63 13.21 -10.57
N VAL A 103 28.71 13.53 -11.48
CA VAL A 103 28.43 12.71 -12.67
C VAL A 103 29.66 12.61 -13.59
N LEU A 104 30.40 13.70 -13.79
CA LEU A 104 31.54 13.75 -14.70
C LEU A 104 32.81 13.13 -14.11
N PHE A 105 33.07 13.33 -12.82
CA PHE A 105 34.38 13.08 -12.21
C PHE A 105 34.34 12.07 -11.05
N GLY A 106 33.16 11.74 -10.54
CA GLY A 106 32.96 10.92 -9.34
C GLY A 106 33.51 11.59 -8.08
N ASP A 107 33.73 10.80 -7.01
CA ASP A 107 34.19 11.30 -5.71
C ASP A 107 35.64 11.84 -5.70
N ARG A 108 36.33 11.85 -6.85
CA ARG A 108 37.77 12.21 -6.94
C ARG A 108 38.09 13.67 -6.62
N GLN A 109 37.10 14.57 -6.56
CA GLN A 109 37.31 15.97 -6.18
C GLN A 109 37.13 16.23 -4.67
N ASN A 110 36.48 15.32 -3.92
CA ASN A 110 36.32 15.53 -2.48
C ASN A 110 37.66 15.36 -1.73
N THR A 111 38.56 14.52 -2.23
CA THR A 111 39.89 14.30 -1.66
C THR A 111 40.90 15.42 -1.92
N ARG A 112 40.66 16.31 -2.90
CA ARG A 112 41.51 17.49 -3.18
C ARG A 112 41.07 18.75 -2.44
N ARG A 113 39.82 18.80 -1.96
CA ARG A 113 39.28 19.91 -1.16
C ARG A 113 39.55 19.73 0.34
N THR A 114 39.68 18.50 0.83
CA THR A 114 40.14 18.20 2.20
C THR A 114 41.67 18.05 2.24
N GLY A 115 42.39 19.15 2.05
CA GLY A 115 43.82 19.18 2.33
C GLY A 115 44.08 19.11 3.84
N LEU A 116 44.36 17.89 4.32
CA LEU A 116 45.22 17.64 5.49
C LEU A 116 46.52 17.01 4.99
#